data_AF-A0A522RE16-F1
#
_entry.id   AF-A0A522RE16-F1
#
_cell.length_a   1.000
_cell.length_b   1.000
_cell.length_c   1.000
_cell.angle_alpha   90.00
_cell.angle_beta   90.00
_cell.angle_gamma   90.00
#
_symmetry.space_group_name_H-M   'P 1'
#
loop_
_entity.id
_entity.type
_entity.pdbx_description
1 polymer ?
#
loop_
_entity_poly.entity_id
_entity_poly.type
_entity_poly.pdbx_seq_one_letter_code
_entity_poly.pdbx_strand_id
1 'polypeptide(L)'
;SYFEVIDVRVPNHGEDVPRLAKNKILIDADMETKRKLLLQIFTQNCIGPIFFEIIQRKGNEGFGEGNFQALFESIERDQMKRGVL
;
A
#
# COMPACT_ATOMS: atom_id res chain seq x y z
N SER A 1 -8.61 -10.34 -2.70
CA SER A 1 -8.30 -9.58 -3.92
C SER A 1 -6.90 -8.94 -3.91
N TYR A 2 -6.46 -8.15 -2.92
CA TYR A 2 -5.05 -7.66 -2.85
C TYR A 2 -4.15 -8.64 -2.07
N PHE A 3 -4.54 -9.01 -0.85
CA PHE A 3 -3.70 -9.81 0.05
C PHE A 3 -3.52 -11.26 -0.40
N GLU A 4 -4.43 -11.79 -1.22
CA GLU A 4 -4.38 -13.15 -1.76
C GLU A 4 -3.23 -13.37 -2.76
N VAL A 5 -2.71 -12.30 -3.36
CA VAL A 5 -1.67 -12.38 -4.40
C VAL A 5 -0.32 -11.84 -3.94
N ILE A 6 -0.17 -11.49 -2.65
CA ILE A 6 1.07 -10.93 -2.11
C ILE A 6 2.22 -11.92 -2.26
N ASP A 7 2.01 -13.19 -1.93
CA ASP A 7 3.06 -14.23 -2.03
C ASP A 7 3.57 -14.40 -3.47
N VAL A 8 2.71 -14.16 -4.47
CA VAL A 8 3.08 -14.21 -5.89
C VAL A 8 3.80 -12.94 -6.32
N ARG A 9 3.35 -11.77 -5.85
CA ARG A 9 3.92 -10.47 -6.23
C ARG A 9 5.26 -10.19 -5.54
N VAL A 10 5.40 -10.62 -4.30
CA VAL A 10 6.57 -10.39 -3.45
C VAL A 10 6.99 -11.72 -2.82
N PRO A 11 7.56 -12.65 -3.58
CA PRO A 11 7.91 -13.97 -3.06
C PRO A 11 8.94 -13.86 -1.94
N ASN A 12 8.81 -14.72 -0.92
CA ASN A 12 9.71 -14.78 0.24
C ASN A 12 9.78 -13.48 1.07
N HIS A 13 8.71 -12.68 1.09
CA HIS A 13 8.66 -11.42 1.82
C HIS A 13 8.74 -11.58 3.35
N GLY A 14 8.38 -12.74 3.91
CA GLY A 14 8.55 -13.03 5.35
C GLY A 14 7.66 -12.22 6.29
N GLU A 15 6.61 -11.57 5.78
CA GLU A 15 5.62 -10.85 6.59
C GLU A 15 4.41 -11.72 6.91
N ASP A 16 3.71 -11.41 8.00
CA ASP A 16 2.43 -12.04 8.36
C ASP A 16 1.29 -11.43 7.53
N VAL A 17 0.98 -12.05 6.38
CA VAL A 17 -0.08 -11.58 5.45
C VAL A 17 -1.43 -11.42 6.15
N PRO A 18 -1.93 -12.36 6.99
CA PRO A 18 -3.15 -12.15 7.77
C PRO A 18 -3.12 -10.88 8.64
N ARG A 19 -2.01 -10.59 9.32
CA ARG A 19 -1.85 -9.37 10.11
C ARG A 19 -1.82 -8.11 9.24
N LEU A 20 -1.11 -8.14 8.12
CA LEU A 20 -1.10 -7.04 7.16
C LEU A 20 -2.53 -6.74 6.66
N ALA A 21 -3.27 -7.78 6.28
CA ALA A 21 -4.65 -7.68 5.82
C ALA A 21 -5.58 -7.11 6.90
N LYS A 22 -5.50 -7.63 8.13
CA LYS A 22 -6.29 -7.14 9.27
C LYS A 22 -6.08 -5.64 9.52
N ASN A 23 -4.84 -5.17 9.38
CA ASN A 23 -4.46 -3.78 9.62
C ASN A 23 -4.50 -2.90 8.37
N LYS A 24 -4.84 -3.45 7.19
CA LYS A 24 -4.81 -2.75 5.89
C LYS A 24 -3.44 -2.17 5.55
N ILE A 25 -2.37 -2.86 5.93
CA ILE A 25 -0.99 -2.49 5.61
C ILE A 25 -0.63 -3.07 4.25
N LEU A 26 -0.21 -2.22 3.33
CA LEU A 26 0.23 -2.58 1.99
C LEU A 26 1.72 -2.95 2.00
N ILE A 27 2.14 -3.79 1.04
CA ILE A 27 3.53 -4.23 0.88
C ILE A 27 4.00 -4.05 -0.56
N ASP A 28 5.19 -3.47 -0.71
CA ASP A 28 5.91 -3.41 -1.97
C ASP A 28 7.36 -3.87 -1.79
N ALA A 29 8.02 -4.18 -2.90
CA ALA A 29 9.42 -4.58 -2.90
C ALA A 29 10.17 -4.01 -4.10
N ASP A 30 11.48 -3.81 -3.91
CA ASP A 30 12.35 -3.34 -4.97
C ASP A 30 12.26 -4.20 -6.23
N MET A 31 12.36 -3.56 -7.40
CA MET A 31 12.19 -4.25 -8.68
C MET A 31 13.34 -5.21 -9.00
N GLU A 32 14.54 -4.93 -8.48
CA GLU A 32 15.77 -5.66 -8.81
C GLU A 32 15.86 -7.00 -8.07
N THR A 33 15.67 -6.99 -6.74
CA THR A 33 15.91 -8.17 -5.90
C THR A 33 14.66 -8.73 -5.23
N LYS A 34 13.59 -7.94 -5.14
CA LYS A 34 12.35 -8.26 -4.40
C LYS A 34 12.59 -8.59 -2.92
N ARG A 35 13.72 -8.16 -2.35
CA ARG A 35 14.13 -8.44 -0.96
C ARG A 35 14.04 -7.22 -0.07
N LYS A 36 14.17 -6.02 -0.64
CA LYS A 36 14.04 -4.76 0.08
C LYS A 36 12.57 -4.38 0.08
N LEU A 37 11.95 -4.43 1.26
CA LEU A 37 10.52 -4.25 1.42
C LEU A 37 10.16 -2.83 1.85
N LEU A 38 8.93 -2.47 1.52
CA LEU A 38 8.29 -1.24 1.94
C LEU A 38 6.88 -1.58 2.43
N LEU A 39 6.59 -1.24 3.68
CA LEU A 39 5.26 -1.39 4.26
C LEU A 39 4.63 -0.02 4.43
N GLN A 40 3.40 0.15 3.96
CA GLN A 40 2.71 1.44 3.93
C GLN A 40 1.27 1.30 4.41
N ILE A 41 0.77 2.35 5.07
CA ILE A 41 -0.65 2.51 5.36
C ILE A 41 -1.00 3.99 5.28
N PHE A 42 -2.18 4.28 4.74
CA PHE A 42 -2.69 5.62 4.56
C PHE A 42 -3.89 5.85 5.46
N THR A 43 -3.95 7.03 6.07
CA THR A 43 -5.14 7.45 6.81
C THR A 43 -6.25 7.81 5.84
N GLN A 44 -7.48 7.90 6.35
CA GLN A 44 -8.50 8.69 5.66
C GLN A 44 -8.11 10.17 5.67
N ASN A 45 -8.84 11.00 4.94
CA ASN A 45 -8.68 12.45 5.00
C ASN A 45 -8.88 12.95 6.43
N CYS A 46 -7.89 13.66 6.97
CA CYS A 46 -7.88 14.18 8.33
C CYS A 46 -8.19 15.69 8.37
N ILE A 47 -7.69 16.46 7.38
CA ILE A 47 -7.85 17.92 7.33
C ILE A 47 -8.20 18.31 5.90
N GLY A 48 -9.49 18.48 5.59
CA GLY A 48 -9.94 18.73 4.21
C GLY A 48 -9.53 17.58 3.28
N PRO A 49 -8.79 17.82 2.18
CA PRO A 49 -8.26 16.75 1.33
C PRO A 49 -6.93 16.14 1.83
N ILE A 50 -6.38 16.61 2.95
CA ILE A 50 -5.08 16.15 3.47
C ILE A 50 -5.26 14.82 4.21
N PHE A 51 -4.41 13.84 3.88
CA PHE A 51 -4.25 12.57 4.59
C PHE A 51 -2.77 12.37 4.95
N PHE A 52 -2.49 11.40 5.82
CA PHE A 52 -1.14 11.04 6.23
C PHE A 52 -0.78 9.63 5.79
N GLU A 53 0.51 9.42 5.53
CA GLU A 53 1.10 8.12 5.29
C GLU A 53 1.97 7.72 6.48
N ILE A 54 1.89 6.45 6.87
CA ILE A 54 2.85 5.82 7.76
C ILE A 54 3.60 4.77 6.95
N ILE A 55 4.93 4.89 6.96
CA ILE A 55 5.83 4.07 6.14
C ILE A 55 6.89 3.39 7.00
N GLN A 56 7.09 2.09 6.79
CA GLN A 56 8.21 1.33 7.34
C GLN A 56 9.08 0.83 6.20
N ARG A 57 10.34 1.29 6.19
CA ARG A 57 11.34 0.87 5.22
C ARG A 57 12.13 -0.32 5.77
N LYS A 58 12.14 -1.44 5.04
CA LYS A 58 13.01 -2.60 5.30
C LYS A 58 14.04 -2.70 4.17
N GLY A 59 14.89 -1.69 4.09
CA GLY A 59 15.95 -1.56 3.09
C GLY A 59 15.52 -0.95 1.75
N ASN A 60 14.21 -0.78 1.49
CA ASN A 60 13.73 -0.10 0.29
C ASN A 60 13.67 1.42 0.52
N GLU A 61 14.39 2.19 -0.29
CA GLU A 61 14.45 3.66 -0.24
C GLU A 61 13.53 4.34 -1.27
N GLY A 62 12.86 3.57 -2.12
CA GLY A 62 11.90 4.07 -3.12
C GLY A 62 10.54 4.49 -2.52
N PHE A 63 9.56 4.76 -3.37
CA PHE A 63 8.27 5.30 -2.93
C PHE A 63 7.13 4.27 -2.84
N GLY A 64 7.32 3.06 -3.36
CA GLY A 64 6.26 2.04 -3.41
C GLY A 64 5.18 2.39 -4.43
N GLU A 65 5.57 2.56 -5.69
CA GLU A 65 4.68 2.98 -6.78
C GLU A 65 3.41 2.12 -6.88
N GLY A 66 3.53 0.81 -6.63
CA GLY A 66 2.38 -0.10 -6.67
C GLY A 66 1.38 0.14 -5.54
N ASN A 67 1.85 0.53 -4.35
CA ASN A 67 0.97 0.90 -3.23
C ASN A 67 0.32 2.26 -3.47
N PHE A 68 1.07 3.19 -4.06
CA PHE A 68 0.58 4.53 -4.38
C PHE A 68 -0.51 4.51 -5.46
N GLN A 69 -0.32 3.74 -6.53
CA GLN A 69 -1.36 3.54 -7.56
C GLN A 69 -2.64 2.94 -6.96
N ALA A 70 -2.51 1.89 -6.13
CA ALA A 70 -3.65 1.26 -5.47
C ALA A 70 -4.41 2.24 -4.54
N LEU A 71 -3.70 3.16 -3.88
CA LEU A 71 -4.30 4.23 -3.09
C LEU A 71 -5.07 5.20 -3.98
N PHE A 72 -4.47 5.70 -5.07
CA PHE A 72 -5.12 6.64 -5.98
C PHE A 72 -6.40 6.05 -6.58
N GLU A 73 -6.35 4.82 -7.07
CA GLU A 73 -7.54 4.12 -7.59
C GLU A 73 -8.64 3.92 -6.53
N SER A 74 -8.26 3.84 -5.25
CA SER A 74 -9.23 3.78 -4.15
C SER A 74 -9.84 5.16 -3.84
N ILE A 75 -9.04 6.22 -3.89
CA ILE A 75 -9.48 7.61 -3.67
C ILE A 75 -10.41 8.06 -4.80
N GLU A 76 -10.02 7.83 -6.06
CA GLU A 76 -10.85 8.18 -7.23
C GLU A 76 -12.20 7.48 -7.18
N ARG A 77 -12.23 6.19 -6.86
CA ARG A 77 -13.49 5.45 -6.67
C ARG A 77 -14.37 6.06 -5.58
N ASP A 78 -13.78 6.58 -4.50
CA ASP A 78 -14.54 7.23 -3.43
C ASP A 78 -15.04 8.61 -3.85
N GLN A 79 -14.27 9.37 -4.66
CA GLN A 79 -14.70 10.64 -5.23
C GLN A 79 -15.85 10.47 -6.24
N MET A 80 -15.79 9.45 -7.11
CA MET A 80 -16.88 9.12 -8.03
C MET A 80 -18.17 8.78 -7.27
N LYS A 81 -18.07 8.01 -6.18
CA LYS A 81 -19.23 7.67 -5.33
C LYS A 81 -19.86 8.89 -4.64
N ARG A 82 -19.06 9.90 -4.33
CA ARG A 82 -19.51 11.16 -3.70
C ARG A 82 -20.04 12.17 -4.72
N GLY A 83 -19.98 11.87 -6.02
CA GLY A 83 -20.53 12.72 -7.10
C GLY A 83 -19.75 14.02 -7.34
N VAL A 84 -18.45 14.03 -7.01
CA VAL A 84 -17.57 15.22 -7.11
C VAL A 84 -16.67 15.20 -8.37
N LEU A 85 -16.88 14.23 -9.27
CA LEU A 85 -16.17 14.04 -10.54
C LEU A 85 -17.18 13.94 -11.70
#